data_AF-A0A5N4B302-F1
#
_entry.id   AF-A0A5N4B302-F1
#
_cell.length_a   1.000
_cell.length_b   1.000
_cell.length_c   1.000
_cell.angle_alpha   90.00
_cell.angle_beta   90.00
_cell.angle_gamma   90.00
#
_symmetry.space_group_name_H-M   'P 1'
#
loop_
_entity.id
_entity.type
_entity.pdbx_description
1 polymer ?
#
loop_
_entity_poly.entity_id
_entity_poly.type
_entity_poly.pdbx_seq_one_letter_code
_entity_poly.pdbx_strand_id
1 'polypeptide(L)'
;MKSLLLTVLLVADVIAVWEVELKVREQWSALVQPYESVCECETHIRPDLAYGMFINSHYCNKACVKCYLKCLYFALNLMNPATGAVNEAEFVRQFAGVTPEIAKCCNEEASTTTDPCETAYIMMKCIVKELAVEK
;
A
#
# COMPACT_ATOMS: atom_id res chain seq x y z
N MET A 1 41.87 -15.25 39.09
CA MET A 1 41.35 -14.45 37.95
C MET A 1 41.38 -15.30 36.68
N LYS A 2 40.38 -16.16 36.44
CA LYS A 2 40.20 -16.79 35.11
C LYS A 2 38.71 -17.07 34.87
N SER A 3 38.22 -16.52 33.77
CA SER A 3 36.96 -16.82 33.07
C SER A 3 35.65 -16.46 33.79
N LEU A 4 35.26 -15.18 33.70
CA LEU A 4 33.84 -14.86 33.52
C LEU A 4 33.42 -15.45 32.17
N LEU A 5 32.60 -16.50 32.21
CA LEU A 5 31.97 -17.11 31.05
C LEU A 5 31.05 -16.08 30.38
N LEU A 6 31.51 -15.62 29.21
CA LEU A 6 30.71 -14.98 28.18
C LEU A 6 29.60 -15.94 27.74
N THR A 7 28.37 -15.68 28.18
CA THR A 7 27.16 -16.18 27.51
C THR A 7 26.31 -14.98 27.14
N VAL A 8 26.76 -14.27 26.09
CA VAL A 8 25.92 -13.34 25.34
C VAL A 8 24.92 -14.22 24.58
N LEU A 9 23.72 -14.35 25.13
CA LEU A 9 22.56 -14.85 24.41
C LEU A 9 22.30 -13.89 23.25
N LEU A 10 22.76 -14.25 22.05
CA LEU A 10 22.27 -13.69 20.80
C LEU A 10 20.82 -14.14 20.66
N VAL A 11 19.89 -13.35 21.21
CA VAL A 11 18.49 -13.44 20.85
C VAL A 11 18.44 -12.97 19.40
N ALA A 12 18.44 -13.90 18.46
CA ALA A 12 18.04 -13.60 17.11
C ALA A 12 16.53 -13.31 17.19
N ASP A 13 16.18 -12.05 17.45
CA ASP A 13 14.83 -11.57 17.25
C ASP A 13 14.54 -11.78 15.76
N VAL A 14 13.88 -12.90 15.44
CA VAL A 14 13.23 -13.08 14.16
C VAL A 14 12.11 -12.06 14.17
N ILE A 15 12.40 -10.87 13.64
CA ILE A 15 11.37 -9.85 13.46
C ILE A 15 10.39 -10.45 12.47
N ALA A 16 9.25 -10.91 12.97
CA ALA A 16 8.14 -11.36 12.14
C ALA A 16 7.80 -10.22 11.17
N VAL A 17 8.02 -10.45 9.87
CA VAL A 17 7.76 -9.45 8.84
C VAL A 17 6.33 -9.65 8.37
N TRP A 18 5.46 -8.70 8.72
CA TRP A 18 4.07 -8.70 8.29
C TRP A 18 3.98 -8.18 6.86
N GLU A 19 3.57 -9.04 5.93
CA GLU A 19 3.47 -8.71 4.51
C GLU A 19 2.20 -9.30 3.92
N VAL A 20 1.63 -8.60 2.94
CA VAL A 20 0.58 -9.14 2.09
C VAL A 20 1.15 -10.31 1.27
N GLU A 21 0.37 -11.37 1.10
CA GLU A 21 0.79 -12.54 0.31
C GLU A 21 1.30 -12.14 -1.08
N LEU A 22 2.37 -12.79 -1.55
CA LEU A 22 3.02 -12.44 -2.83
C LEU A 22 2.02 -12.50 -4.00
N LYS A 23 1.17 -13.53 -4.04
CA LYS A 23 0.17 -13.70 -5.10
C LYS A 23 -0.81 -12.53 -5.18
N VAL A 24 -1.23 -12.00 -4.04
CA VAL A 24 -2.11 -10.82 -3.97
C VAL A 24 -1.39 -9.58 -4.50
N ARG A 25 -0.13 -9.38 -4.09
CA ARG A 25 0.72 -8.27 -4.55
C ARG A 25 1.00 -8.31 -6.05
N GLU A 26 1.24 -9.48 -6.63
CA GLU A 26 1.39 -9.68 -8.07
C GLU A 26 0.12 -9.29 -8.84
N GLN A 27 -1.06 -9.64 -8.31
CA GLN A 27 -2.33 -9.25 -8.92
C GLN A 27 -2.54 -7.72 -8.87
N TRP A 28 -2.19 -7.07 -7.76
CA TRP A 28 -2.25 -5.61 -7.68
C TRP A 28 -1.27 -4.95 -8.65
N SER A 29 -0.04 -5.46 -8.74
CA SER A 29 0.97 -4.97 -9.69
C SER A 29 0.48 -5.10 -11.13
N ALA A 30 -0.07 -6.24 -11.52
CA ALA A 30 -0.62 -6.44 -12.86
C ALA A 30 -1.81 -5.51 -13.17
N LEU A 31 -2.65 -5.21 -12.17
CA LEU A 31 -3.78 -4.29 -12.32
C LEU A 31 -3.32 -2.85 -12.60
N VAL A 32 -2.27 -2.38 -11.94
CA VAL A 32 -1.79 -1.00 -12.06
C VAL A 32 -0.82 -0.80 -13.22
N GLN A 33 -0.16 -1.87 -13.69
CA GLN A 33 0.85 -1.86 -14.76
C GLN A 33 0.49 -0.98 -15.97
N PRO A 34 -0.75 -1.03 -16.52
CA PRO A 34 -1.10 -0.24 -17.70
C PRO A 34 -1.04 1.28 -17.48
N TYR A 35 -1.08 1.74 -16.23
CA TYR A 35 -1.15 3.15 -15.85
C TYR A 35 0.15 3.68 -15.25
N GLU A 36 1.13 2.81 -14.94
CA GLU A 36 2.36 3.20 -14.23
C GLU A 36 3.09 4.33 -14.95
N SER A 37 3.38 4.18 -16.25
CA SER A 37 4.14 5.18 -17.02
C SER A 37 3.50 6.58 -17.01
N VAL A 38 2.18 6.66 -17.14
CA VAL A 38 1.45 7.94 -17.13
C VAL A 38 1.52 8.56 -15.74
N CYS A 39 1.27 7.78 -14.70
CA CYS A 39 1.29 8.26 -13.32
C CYS A 39 2.71 8.58 -12.82
N GLU A 40 3.73 7.88 -13.32
CA GLU A 40 5.13 8.21 -13.09
C GLU A 40 5.49 9.58 -13.66
N CYS A 41 5.09 9.84 -14.91
CA CYS A 41 5.30 11.12 -15.55
C CYS A 41 4.59 12.27 -14.83
N GLU A 42 3.33 12.08 -14.41
CA GLU A 42 2.55 13.11 -13.71
C GLU A 42 3.17 13.48 -12.36
N THR A 43 3.67 12.49 -11.62
CA THR A 43 4.02 12.68 -10.20
C THR A 43 5.52 12.79 -9.95
N HIS A 44 6.32 12.53 -10.99
CA HIS A 44 7.78 12.49 -10.92
C HIS A 44 8.31 11.52 -9.84
N ILE A 45 7.52 10.51 -9.48
CA ILE A 45 7.98 9.41 -8.65
C ILE A 45 9.11 8.67 -9.39
N ARG A 46 10.09 8.16 -8.64
CA ARG A 46 11.10 7.30 -9.25
C ARG A 46 10.47 5.94 -9.61
N PRO A 47 10.76 5.37 -10.79
CA PRO A 47 10.17 4.09 -11.21
C PRO A 47 10.41 2.93 -10.22
N ASP A 48 11.56 2.92 -9.54
CA ASP A 48 11.86 1.89 -8.54
C ASP A 48 10.96 1.96 -7.29
N LEU A 49 10.49 3.17 -6.94
CA LEU A 49 9.53 3.36 -5.85
C LEU A 49 8.10 3.03 -6.28
N ALA A 50 7.74 3.28 -7.54
CA ALA A 50 6.44 2.92 -8.10
C ALA A 50 6.26 1.39 -8.11
N TYR A 51 7.22 0.67 -8.71
CA TYR A 51 7.23 -0.79 -8.75
C TYR A 51 7.36 -1.42 -7.35
N GLY A 52 8.27 -0.89 -6.52
CA GLY A 52 8.56 -1.43 -5.20
C GLY A 52 7.39 -1.34 -4.21
N MET A 53 6.42 -0.46 -4.44
CA MET A 53 5.26 -0.31 -3.57
C MET A 53 4.39 -1.57 -3.56
N PHE A 54 4.08 -2.11 -4.73
CA PHE A 54 3.22 -3.29 -4.85
C PHE A 54 3.99 -4.58 -4.63
N ILE A 55 5.19 -4.73 -5.22
CA ILE A 55 5.93 -6.00 -5.20
C ILE A 55 6.86 -6.14 -3.98
N ASN A 56 7.38 -5.06 -3.43
CA ASN A 56 8.33 -5.10 -2.30
C ASN A 56 7.73 -4.54 -1.00
N SER A 57 6.43 -4.20 -0.98
CA SER A 57 5.76 -3.63 0.19
C SER A 57 6.45 -2.36 0.74
N HIS A 58 7.09 -1.57 -0.14
CA HIS A 58 7.80 -0.36 0.23
C HIS A 58 6.87 0.87 0.22
N TYR A 59 6.19 1.12 1.34
CA TYR A 59 5.26 2.25 1.49
C TYR A 59 5.95 3.44 2.17
N CYS A 60 6.54 4.35 1.39
CA CYS A 60 7.18 5.55 1.95
C CYS A 60 6.21 6.75 1.99
N ASN A 61 6.26 7.50 3.10
CA ASN A 61 5.40 8.66 3.36
C ASN A 61 5.91 9.92 2.63
N LYS A 62 5.98 9.89 1.29
CA LYS A 62 6.45 10.99 0.44
C LYS A 62 5.33 11.49 -0.47
N ALA A 63 5.26 12.80 -0.69
CA ALA A 63 4.20 13.42 -1.51
C ALA A 63 4.07 12.80 -2.92
N CYS A 64 5.19 12.51 -3.61
CA CYS A 64 5.15 11.87 -4.92
C CYS A 64 4.54 10.45 -4.88
N VAL A 65 4.79 9.69 -3.82
CA VAL A 65 4.19 8.36 -3.62
C VAL A 65 2.69 8.45 -3.38
N LYS A 66 2.26 9.38 -2.53
CA LYS A 66 0.83 9.58 -2.24
C LYS A 66 0.06 9.99 -3.49
N CYS A 67 0.60 10.94 -4.25
CA CYS A 67 -0.05 11.41 -5.47
C CYS A 67 0.05 10.42 -6.63
N TYR A 68 1.06 9.53 -6.62
CA TYR A 68 1.11 8.40 -7.55
C TYR A 68 -0.05 7.43 -7.32
N LEU A 69 -0.33 7.07 -6.06
CA LEU A 69 -1.51 6.26 -5.70
C LEU A 69 -2.81 6.95 -6.12
N LYS A 70 -2.96 8.26 -5.88
CA LYS A 70 -4.12 9.03 -6.36
C LYS A 70 -4.29 8.92 -7.87
N CYS A 71 -3.22 9.07 -8.65
CA CYS A 71 -3.27 8.94 -10.10
C CYS A 71 -3.78 7.54 -10.53
N LEU A 72 -3.23 6.48 -9.95
CA LEU A 72 -3.70 5.11 -10.20
C LEU A 72 -5.18 4.93 -9.82
N TYR A 73 -5.61 5.52 -8.71
CA TYR A 73 -6.99 5.39 -8.22
C TYR A 73 -7.98 6.09 -9.14
N PHE A 74 -7.62 7.25 -9.70
CA PHE A 74 -8.43 7.91 -10.72
C PHE A 74 -8.48 7.09 -12.01
N ALA A 75 -7.35 6.57 -12.47
CA ALA A 75 -7.28 5.77 -13.70
C ALA A 75 -8.10 4.47 -13.61
N LEU A 76 -8.15 3.87 -12.42
CA LEU A 76 -8.91 2.64 -12.13
C LEU A 76 -10.35 2.89 -11.66
N ASN A 77 -10.82 4.15 -11.64
CA ASN A 77 -12.14 4.53 -11.13
C ASN A 77 -12.40 4.13 -9.66
N LEU A 78 -11.33 3.96 -8.88
CA LEU A 78 -11.37 3.69 -7.43
C LEU A 78 -11.67 4.96 -6.63
N MET A 79 -11.50 6.13 -7.23
CA MET A 79 -11.80 7.42 -6.63
C MET A 79 -12.38 8.35 -7.68
N ASN A 80 -13.38 9.14 -7.29
CA ASN A 80 -14.01 10.13 -8.16
C ASN A 80 -13.05 11.32 -8.36
N PRO A 81 -12.67 11.68 -9.61
CA PRO A 81 -11.73 12.77 -9.85
C PRO A 81 -12.25 14.17 -9.48
N ALA A 82 -13.57 14.37 -9.46
CA ALA A 82 -14.19 15.67 -9.15
C ALA A 82 -14.34 15.89 -7.64
N THR A 83 -14.60 14.84 -6.87
CA THR A 83 -14.87 14.95 -5.43
C THR A 83 -13.78 14.37 -4.54
N GLY A 84 -12.87 13.56 -5.07
CA GLY A 84 -11.91 12.79 -4.27
C GLY A 84 -12.55 11.64 -3.47
N ALA A 85 -13.85 11.37 -3.66
CA ALA A 85 -14.56 10.33 -2.93
C ALA A 85 -14.12 8.92 -3.40
N VAL A 86 -13.81 8.05 -2.45
CA VAL A 86 -13.47 6.64 -2.69
C VAL A 86 -14.68 5.86 -3.19
N ASN A 87 -14.45 4.94 -4.12
CA ASN A 87 -15.44 4.00 -4.64
C ASN A 87 -15.17 2.60 -4.09
N GLU A 88 -15.73 2.30 -2.92
CA GLU A 88 -15.54 1.03 -2.21
C GLU A 88 -15.87 -0.20 -3.08
N ALA A 89 -16.93 -0.11 -3.88
CA ALA A 89 -17.36 -1.21 -4.75
C ALA A 89 -16.29 -1.56 -5.80
N GLU A 90 -15.58 -0.57 -6.32
CA GLU A 90 -14.50 -0.78 -7.28
C GLU A 90 -13.25 -1.36 -6.63
N PHE A 91 -12.96 -1.02 -5.37
CA PHE A 91 -11.93 -1.69 -4.59
C PHE A 91 -12.22 -3.18 -4.44
N VAL A 92 -13.43 -3.53 -3.97
CA VAL A 92 -13.85 -4.93 -3.80
C VAL A 92 -13.82 -5.69 -5.13
N ARG A 93 -14.20 -5.04 -6.23
CA ARG A 93 -14.25 -5.66 -7.56
C ARG A 93 -12.86 -5.93 -8.13
N GLN A 94 -11.90 -5.03 -7.91
CA GLN A 94 -10.63 -5.03 -8.65
C GLN A 94 -9.43 -5.51 -7.81
N PHE A 95 -9.39 -5.20 -6.51
CA PHE A 95 -8.23 -5.51 -5.66
C PHE A 95 -8.44 -6.84 -4.94
N ALA A 96 -7.60 -7.81 -5.29
CA ALA A 96 -7.59 -9.12 -4.65
C ALA A 96 -7.44 -9.00 -3.12
N GLY A 97 -8.22 -9.79 -2.39
CA GLY A 97 -8.23 -9.81 -0.92
C GLY A 97 -9.14 -8.76 -0.28
N VAL A 98 -9.50 -7.68 -0.98
CA VAL A 98 -10.34 -6.62 -0.40
C VAL A 98 -11.80 -7.06 -0.34
N THR A 99 -12.32 -7.21 0.88
CA THR A 99 -13.75 -7.46 1.13
C THR A 99 -14.54 -6.16 1.31
N PRO A 100 -15.87 -6.18 1.24
CA PRO A 100 -16.69 -5.00 1.55
C PRO A 100 -16.38 -4.40 2.93
N GLU A 101 -16.13 -5.24 3.94
CA GLU A 101 -15.81 -4.81 5.29
C GLU A 101 -14.46 -4.08 5.34
N ILE A 102 -13.43 -4.61 4.67
CA ILE A 102 -12.12 -3.97 4.57
C ILE A 102 -12.23 -2.64 3.82
N ALA A 103 -12.90 -2.62 2.67
CA ALA A 103 -13.05 -1.41 1.85
C ALA A 103 -13.74 -0.29 2.64
N LYS A 104 -14.82 -0.62 3.35
CA LYS A 104 -15.56 0.32 4.19
C LYS A 104 -14.72 0.83 5.36
N CYS A 105 -14.11 -0.07 6.13
CA CYS A 105 -13.26 0.27 7.27
C CYS A 105 -12.13 1.24 6.86
N CYS A 106 -11.46 0.94 5.74
CA CYS A 106 -10.38 1.78 5.24
C CYS A 106 -10.86 3.11 4.67
N ASN A 107 -12.05 3.16 4.06
CA ASN A 107 -12.63 4.41 3.59
C ASN A 107 -13.01 5.34 4.76
N GLU A 108 -13.52 4.77 5.86
CA GLU A 108 -13.78 5.51 7.09
C GLU A 108 -12.48 6.13 7.65
N GLU A 109 -11.37 5.39 7.65
CA GLU A 109 -10.05 5.93 8.04
C GLU A 109 -9.56 7.03 7.07
N ALA A 110 -9.71 6.81 5.76
CA ALA A 110 -9.27 7.75 4.73
C ALA A 110 -10.12 9.03 4.66
N SER A 111 -11.34 9.00 5.20
CA SER A 111 -12.24 10.16 5.30
C SER A 111 -11.78 11.20 6.34
N THR A 112 -10.69 10.94 7.05
CA THR A 112 -10.06 11.88 8.00
C THR A 112 -9.35 13.06 7.33
N THR A 113 -9.22 13.04 6.00
CA THR A 113 -8.57 14.08 5.22
C THR A 113 -9.39 14.44 3.97
N THR A 114 -9.16 15.63 3.44
CA THR A 114 -9.75 16.11 2.18
C THR A 114 -8.74 16.17 1.03
N ASP A 115 -7.45 15.91 1.30
CA ASP A 115 -6.42 15.82 0.28
C ASP A 115 -6.50 14.45 -0.43
N PRO A 116 -6.81 14.39 -1.73
CA PRO A 116 -6.95 13.12 -2.45
C PRO A 116 -5.66 12.28 -2.48
N CYS A 117 -4.48 12.90 -2.45
CA CYS A 117 -3.22 12.17 -2.34
C CYS A 117 -3.11 11.48 -0.98
N GLU A 118 -3.45 12.18 0.11
CA GLU A 118 -3.49 11.61 1.45
C GLU A 118 -4.56 10.53 1.58
N THR A 119 -5.77 10.76 1.05
CA THR A 119 -6.85 9.76 1.03
C THR A 119 -6.38 8.48 0.35
N ALA A 120 -5.75 8.58 -0.83
CA ALA A 120 -5.25 7.40 -1.55
C ALA A 120 -4.18 6.63 -0.75
N TYR A 121 -3.28 7.36 -0.08
CA TYR A 121 -2.25 6.77 0.75
C TYR A 121 -2.80 6.08 2.01
N ILE A 122 -3.76 6.71 2.71
CA ILE A 122 -4.41 6.14 3.88
C ILE A 122 -5.18 4.86 3.49
N MET A 123 -5.95 4.91 2.40
CA MET A 123 -6.65 3.73 1.86
C MET A 123 -5.68 2.57 1.62
N MET A 124 -4.58 2.80 0.88
CA MET A 124 -3.60 1.76 0.57
C MET A 124 -2.98 1.17 1.84
N LYS A 125 -2.54 2.04 2.76
CA LYS A 125 -1.90 1.61 4.01
C LYS A 125 -2.85 0.81 4.89
N CYS A 126 -4.11 1.21 4.99
CA CYS A 126 -5.13 0.47 5.73
C CYS A 126 -5.39 -0.91 5.10
N ILE A 127 -5.58 -0.99 3.79
CA ILE A 127 -5.81 -2.28 3.09
C ILE A 127 -4.62 -3.22 3.31
N VAL A 128 -3.40 -2.72 3.18
CA VAL A 128 -2.18 -3.50 3.44
C VAL A 128 -2.15 -4.00 4.88
N LYS A 129 -2.52 -3.18 5.85
CA LYS A 129 -2.57 -3.57 7.26
C LYS A 129 -3.61 -4.67 7.51
N GLU A 130 -4.79 -4.59 6.91
CA GLU A 130 -5.86 -5.59 7.06
C GLU A 130 -5.52 -6.93 6.39
N LEU A 131 -4.69 -6.91 5.34
CA LEU A 131 -4.31 -8.10 4.57
C LEU A 131 -2.92 -8.64 4.89
N ALA A 132 -2.14 -7.95 5.72
CA ALA A 132 -0.81 -8.41 6.10
C ALA A 132 -0.93 -9.63 7.00
N VAL A 133 -0.18 -10.68 6.66
CA VAL A 133 -0.08 -11.91 7.44
C VAL A 133 1.34 -12.06 7.99
N GLU A 134 1.47 -12.76 9.11
CA GLU A 134 2.76 -13.17 9.65
C GLU A 134 3.41 -14.19 8.70
N LYS A 135 4.67 -13.95 8.33
CA LYS A 135 5.49 -14.85 7.50
C LYS A 135 6.45 -15.68 8.33
#